data_AF-V7HVA6-F1
#
_entry.id   AF-V7HVA6-F1
#
_cell.length_a   1.000
_cell.length_b   1.000
_cell.length_c   1.000
_cell.angle_alpha   90.00
_cell.angle_beta   90.00
_cell.angle_gamma   90.00
#
_symmetry.space_group_name_H-M   'P 1'
#
loop_
_entity.id
_entity.type
_entity.pdbx_description
1 polymer ?
#
loop_
_entity_poly.entity_id
_entity_poly.type
_entity_poly.pdbx_seq_one_letter_code
_entity_poly.pdbx_strand_id
1 'polypeptide(L)'
;MEVFAYRNLGTRNREEFENMTLSEYSLQTEAFYLRQVDEFEKLHWQAFLNQAVQATTGSKKDPKPKYPTFESFYNSREKEENVRKKFEANYKPAKKTYDKKAVLQARRINDFGKRFRQETRKGGDG
;
A
#
# COMPACT_ATOMS: atom_id res chain seq x y z
N MET A 1 -26.07 7.13 10.41
CA MET A 1 -24.92 7.07 9.48
C MET A 1 -24.48 8.44 8.95
N GLU A 2 -25.27 9.52 9.11
CA GLU A 2 -24.91 10.84 8.54
C GLU A 2 -23.79 11.62 9.25
N VAL A 3 -23.50 11.32 10.52
CA VAL A 3 -22.64 12.19 11.36
C VAL A 3 -21.16 12.16 10.94
N PHE A 4 -20.73 11.23 10.07
CA PHE A 4 -19.31 11.05 9.73
C PHE A 4 -18.94 11.32 8.26
N ALA A 5 -19.91 11.51 7.35
CA ALA A 5 -19.62 11.66 5.93
C ALA A 5 -18.82 12.95 5.63
N TYR A 6 -19.26 14.09 6.18
CA TYR A 6 -18.59 15.38 5.98
C TYR A 6 -17.17 15.43 6.58
N ARG A 7 -16.94 14.74 7.72
CA ARG A 7 -15.62 14.66 8.37
C ARG A 7 -14.55 14.04 7.46
N ASN A 8 -14.93 13.09 6.63
CA ASN A 8 -14.00 12.32 5.81
C ASN A 8 -13.74 12.98 4.44
N LEU A 9 -14.69 13.76 3.94
CA LEU A 9 -14.64 14.35 2.60
C LEU A 9 -13.82 15.65 2.53
N GLY A 10 -13.31 16.14 3.66
CA GLY A 10 -12.42 17.29 3.71
C GLY A 10 -13.15 18.63 3.80
N THR A 11 -14.47 18.62 4.04
CA THR A 11 -15.20 19.85 4.38
C THR A 11 -14.93 20.28 5.81
N ARG A 12 -15.02 21.59 6.06
CA ARG A 12 -14.74 22.18 7.37
C ARG A 12 -15.92 22.03 8.32
N ASN A 13 -17.13 21.98 7.78
CA ASN A 13 -18.37 21.84 8.55
C ASN A 13 -19.48 21.16 7.72
N ARG A 14 -20.61 20.95 8.38
CA ARG A 14 -21.79 20.30 7.81
C ARG A 14 -22.48 21.17 6.75
N GLU A 15 -22.55 22.47 6.96
CA GLU A 15 -23.23 23.40 6.03
C GLU A 15 -22.54 23.45 4.67
N GLU A 16 -21.20 23.44 4.64
CA GLU A 16 -20.41 23.32 3.42
C GLU A 16 -20.70 21.99 2.70
N PHE A 17 -20.93 20.91 3.45
CA PHE A 17 -21.30 19.61 2.88
C PHE A 17 -22.71 19.61 2.27
N GLU A 18 -23.67 20.20 2.96
CA GLU A 18 -25.06 20.29 2.49
C GLU A 18 -25.20 21.18 1.24
N ASN A 19 -24.32 22.17 1.08
CA ASN A 19 -24.30 23.08 -0.06
C ASN A 19 -23.50 22.57 -1.27
N MET A 20 -22.86 21.39 -1.19
CA MET A 20 -22.09 20.86 -2.30
C MET A 20 -22.97 20.44 -3.48
N THR A 21 -22.48 20.72 -4.68
CA THR A 21 -23.00 20.13 -5.90
C THR A 21 -22.66 18.64 -5.98
N LEU A 22 -23.44 17.87 -6.74
CA LEU A 22 -23.16 16.45 -7.00
C LEU A 22 -21.75 16.22 -7.57
N SER A 23 -21.24 17.17 -8.37
CA SER A 23 -19.89 17.09 -8.94
C SER A 23 -18.80 17.26 -7.87
N GLU A 24 -18.94 18.23 -6.97
CA GLU A 24 -17.99 18.45 -5.87
C GLU A 24 -17.99 17.28 -4.91
N TYR A 25 -19.17 16.78 -4.56
CA TYR A 25 -19.32 15.57 -3.75
C TYR A 25 -18.60 14.37 -4.40
N SER A 26 -18.80 14.16 -5.71
CA SER A 26 -18.15 13.08 -6.46
C SER A 26 -16.63 13.19 -6.41
N LEU A 27 -16.08 14.38 -6.67
CA LEU A 27 -14.64 14.66 -6.62
C LEU A 27 -14.04 14.46 -5.22
N GLN A 28 -14.71 14.97 -4.18
CA GLN A 28 -14.23 14.78 -2.80
C GLN A 28 -14.29 13.31 -2.38
N THR A 29 -15.31 12.58 -2.83
CA THR A 29 -15.46 11.15 -2.57
C THR A 29 -14.36 10.34 -3.26
N GLU A 30 -14.03 10.68 -4.51
CA GLU A 30 -12.88 10.11 -5.22
C GLU A 30 -11.58 10.36 -4.46
N ALA A 31 -11.31 11.61 -4.07
CA ALA A 31 -10.12 12.00 -3.33
C ALA A 31 -10.03 11.31 -1.96
N PHE A 32 -11.17 11.10 -1.29
CA PHE A 32 -11.23 10.31 -0.06
C PHE A 32 -10.82 8.85 -0.31
N TYR A 33 -11.38 8.20 -1.32
CA TYR A 33 -11.01 6.81 -1.62
C TYR A 33 -9.55 6.66 -2.03
N LEU A 34 -8.97 7.62 -2.75
CA LEU A 34 -7.55 7.62 -3.07
C LEU A 34 -6.68 7.73 -1.80
N ARG A 35 -7.03 8.64 -0.88
CA ARG A 35 -6.34 8.73 0.43
C ARG A 35 -6.42 7.43 1.22
N GLN A 36 -7.57 6.75 1.20
CA GLN A 36 -7.70 5.44 1.84
C GLN A 36 -6.77 4.39 1.20
N VAL A 37 -6.57 4.42 -0.13
CA VAL A 37 -5.60 3.53 -0.79
C VAL A 37 -4.18 3.80 -0.29
N ASP A 38 -3.78 5.07 -0.16
CA ASP A 38 -2.46 5.44 0.37
C ASP A 38 -2.27 4.97 1.83
N GLU A 39 -3.30 5.10 2.66
CA GLU A 39 -3.28 4.63 4.05
C GLU A 39 -3.17 3.11 4.13
N PHE A 40 -3.96 2.40 3.33
CA PHE A 40 -3.88 0.95 3.26
C PHE A 40 -2.52 0.50 2.74
N GLU A 41 -1.94 1.17 1.74
CA GLU A 41 -0.61 0.85 1.25
C GLU A 41 0.43 0.95 2.38
N LYS A 42 0.40 2.01 3.19
CA LYS A 42 1.30 2.17 4.35
C LYS A 42 1.12 1.04 5.38
N LEU A 43 -0.12 0.68 5.70
CA LEU A 43 -0.42 -0.41 6.63
C LEU A 43 0.06 -1.76 6.10
N HIS A 44 -0.17 -2.03 4.81
CA HIS A 44 0.31 -3.25 4.17
C HIS A 44 1.83 -3.27 4.11
N TRP A 45 2.50 -2.13 3.88
CA TRP A 45 3.95 -2.04 3.93
C TRP A 45 4.48 -2.46 5.30
N GLN A 46 3.88 -1.94 6.37
CA GLN A 46 4.24 -2.33 7.73
C GLN A 46 4.03 -3.83 7.95
N ALA A 47 2.88 -4.38 7.53
CA ALA A 47 2.59 -5.82 7.63
C ALA A 47 3.60 -6.68 6.83
N PHE A 48 3.94 -6.26 5.62
CA PHE A 48 4.92 -6.93 4.77
C PHE A 48 6.31 -6.94 5.41
N LEU A 49 6.75 -5.81 5.99
CA LEU A 49 8.02 -5.72 6.69
C LEU A 49 8.02 -6.59 7.96
N ASN A 50 6.93 -6.59 8.72
CA ASN A 50 6.77 -7.47 9.88
C ASN A 50 6.84 -8.95 9.47
N GLN A 51 6.17 -9.33 8.39
CA GLN A 51 6.24 -10.68 7.84
C GLN A 51 7.66 -11.02 7.37
N ALA A 52 8.36 -10.09 6.71
CA ALA A 52 9.72 -10.30 6.24
C ALA A 52 10.72 -10.51 7.40
N VAL A 53 10.52 -9.83 8.54
CA VAL A 53 11.31 -10.03 9.77
C VAL A 53 11.02 -11.39 10.40
N GLN A 54 9.76 -11.84 10.40
CA GLN A 54 9.35 -13.12 10.98
C GLN A 54 9.64 -14.34 10.09
N ALA A 55 9.85 -14.16 8.78
CA ALA A 55 10.08 -15.23 7.82
C ALA A 55 11.46 -15.93 7.93
N THR A 56 12.08 -15.96 9.11
CA THR A 56 13.29 -16.73 9.41
C THR A 56 13.01 -18.19 9.79
N THR A 57 11.75 -18.62 9.92
CA THR A 57 11.43 -20.01 10.27
C THR A 57 10.86 -20.81 9.09
N GLY A 58 11.75 -21.27 8.23
CA GLY A 58 11.52 -22.44 7.36
C GLY A 58 12.08 -23.69 8.02
N SER A 59 12.20 -24.81 7.29
CA SER A 59 13.18 -25.83 7.69
C SER A 59 14.53 -25.14 7.93
N LYS A 60 15.31 -25.56 8.94
CA LYS A 60 16.62 -24.99 9.31
C LYS A 60 17.53 -24.63 8.12
N LYS A 61 17.32 -25.23 6.94
CA LYS A 61 18.16 -25.12 5.74
C LYS A 61 17.77 -24.02 4.72
N ASP A 62 16.49 -23.74 4.39
CA ASP A 62 16.15 -22.71 3.38
C ASP A 62 14.69 -22.17 3.44
N PRO A 63 14.40 -21.13 4.24
CA PRO A 63 13.08 -20.48 4.27
C PRO A 63 12.82 -19.64 3.01
N LYS A 64 11.71 -19.88 2.31
CA LYS A 64 11.23 -19.01 1.21
C LYS A 64 10.01 -18.21 1.65
N PRO A 65 10.02 -16.87 1.52
CA PRO A 65 8.86 -16.05 1.85
C PRO A 65 7.71 -16.32 0.87
N LYS A 66 6.47 -16.39 1.39
CA LYS A 66 5.25 -16.58 0.59
C LYS A 66 5.03 -15.45 -0.42
N TYR A 67 5.39 -14.23 -0.04
CA TYR A 67 5.34 -13.04 -0.90
C TYR A 67 6.76 -12.51 -1.09
N PRO A 68 7.39 -12.73 -2.26
CA PRO A 68 8.77 -12.30 -2.49
C PRO A 68 8.91 -10.79 -2.69
N THR A 69 7.83 -10.11 -3.09
CA THR A 69 7.79 -8.65 -3.31
C THR A 69 6.55 -8.05 -2.67
N PHE A 70 6.62 -6.76 -2.35
CA PHE A 70 5.46 -6.03 -1.83
C PHE A 70 4.28 -6.05 -2.82
N GLU A 71 4.53 -5.85 -4.13
CA GLU A 71 3.47 -5.87 -5.16
C GLU A 71 2.73 -7.21 -5.22
N SER A 72 3.40 -8.33 -4.91
CA SER A 72 2.75 -9.66 -4.79
C SER A 72 1.91 -9.83 -3.52
N PHE A 73 2.19 -9.02 -2.49
CA PHE A 73 1.45 -8.98 -1.22
C PHE A 73 0.26 -8.01 -1.31
N TYR A 74 0.47 -6.81 -1.85
CA TYR A 74 -0.53 -5.77 -2.01
C TYR A 74 -0.22 -4.91 -3.25
N ASN A 75 -1.22 -4.74 -4.10
CA ASN A 75 -1.13 -3.95 -5.34
C ASN A 75 -1.95 -2.66 -5.21
N SER A 76 -1.33 -1.60 -4.66
CA SER A 76 -1.93 -0.27 -4.47
C SER A 76 -2.43 0.32 -5.79
N ARG A 77 -1.62 0.19 -6.85
CA ARG A 77 -1.97 0.64 -8.20
C ARG A 77 -3.30 0.04 -8.71
N GLU A 78 -3.51 -1.25 -8.54
CA GLU A 78 -4.78 -1.87 -8.93
C GLU A 78 -5.95 -1.29 -8.14
N LYS A 79 -5.76 -0.97 -6.85
CA LYS A 79 -6.79 -0.32 -6.03
C LYS A 79 -7.07 1.10 -6.49
N GLU A 80 -6.05 1.90 -6.80
CA GLU A 80 -6.20 3.23 -7.39
C GLU A 80 -6.95 3.17 -8.73
N GLU A 81 -6.56 2.26 -9.62
CA GLU A 81 -7.22 2.07 -10.92
C GLU A 81 -8.70 1.71 -10.74
N ASN A 82 -9.04 0.90 -9.74
CA ASN A 82 -10.44 0.57 -9.42
C ASN A 82 -11.21 1.75 -8.84
N VAL A 83 -10.57 2.65 -8.08
CA VAL A 83 -11.20 3.91 -7.66
C VAL A 83 -11.46 4.77 -8.89
N ARG A 84 -10.44 5.06 -9.69
CA ARG A 84 -10.53 5.90 -10.89
C ARG A 84 -11.62 5.43 -11.85
N LYS A 85 -11.69 4.13 -12.15
CA LYS A 85 -12.73 3.54 -13.02
C LYS A 85 -14.16 3.78 -12.54
N LYS A 86 -14.38 3.94 -11.24
CA LYS A 86 -15.73 4.20 -10.69
C LYS A 86 -16.19 5.64 -10.88
N PHE A 87 -15.25 6.59 -10.91
CA PHE A 87 -15.55 8.03 -10.97
C PHE A 87 -15.34 8.61 -12.38
N GLU A 88 -14.41 8.06 -13.14
CA GLU A 88 -14.04 8.54 -14.47
C GLU A 88 -14.55 7.56 -15.56
N ALA A 89 -15.62 7.93 -16.27
CA ALA A 89 -16.24 7.08 -17.30
C ALA A 89 -15.27 6.68 -18.44
N ASN A 90 -14.28 7.51 -18.75
CA ASN A 90 -13.31 7.31 -19.82
C ASN A 90 -11.88 7.05 -19.30
N TYR A 91 -11.75 6.52 -18.07
CA TYR A 91 -10.44 6.25 -17.47
C TYR A 91 -9.59 5.35 -18.35
N LYS A 92 -8.36 5.81 -18.65
CA LYS A 92 -7.33 5.01 -19.33
C LYS A 92 -6.16 4.81 -18.37
N PRO A 93 -5.83 3.56 -18.00
CA PRO A 93 -4.70 3.32 -17.12
C PRO A 93 -3.42 3.81 -17.80
N ALA A 94 -2.58 4.54 -17.05
CA ALA A 94 -1.25 4.88 -17.51
C ALA A 94 -0.44 3.60 -17.79
N LYS A 95 0.45 3.60 -18.79
CA LYS A 95 1.35 2.45 -19.02
C LYS A 95 2.29 2.28 -17.82
N LYS A 96 2.62 1.05 -17.41
CA LYS A 96 3.64 0.80 -16.37
C LYS A 96 4.98 1.38 -16.83
N THR A 97 5.45 2.43 -16.16
CA THR A 97 6.83 2.91 -16.29
C THR A 97 7.69 2.20 -15.25
N TYR A 98 8.87 1.74 -15.66
CA TYR A 98 9.79 1.04 -14.76
C TYR A 98 10.50 2.04 -13.87
N ASP A 99 10.12 2.13 -12.60
CA ASP A 99 10.81 3.00 -11.64
C ASP A 99 12.05 2.31 -11.07
N LYS A 100 13.23 2.74 -11.55
CA LYS A 100 14.54 2.28 -11.06
C LYS A 100 14.70 2.45 -9.55
N LYS A 101 14.05 3.44 -8.92
CA LYS A 101 14.15 3.67 -7.47
C LYS A 101 13.41 2.60 -6.67
N ALA A 102 12.20 2.22 -7.09
CA ALA A 102 11.42 1.15 -6.47
C ALA A 102 12.17 -0.19 -6.53
N VAL A 103 12.80 -0.47 -7.67
CA VAL A 103 13.65 -1.66 -7.86
C VAL A 103 14.87 -1.65 -6.96
N LEU A 104 15.53 -0.49 -6.83
CA LEU A 104 16.67 -0.32 -5.94
C LEU A 104 16.27 -0.53 -4.46
N GLN A 105 15.10 -0.05 -4.04
CA GLN A 105 14.58 -0.29 -2.70
C GLN A 105 14.26 -1.76 -2.47
N ALA A 106 13.59 -2.43 -3.40
CA ALA A 106 13.34 -3.87 -3.33
C ALA A 106 14.64 -4.67 -3.22
N ARG A 107 15.68 -4.28 -3.97
CA ARG A 107 17.03 -4.87 -3.88
C ARG A 107 17.63 -4.68 -2.49
N ARG A 108 17.54 -3.47 -1.92
CA ARG A 108 18.04 -3.17 -0.56
C ARG A 108 17.32 -3.97 0.53
N ILE A 109 16.00 -4.14 0.44
CA ILE A 109 15.22 -4.97 1.38
C ILE A 109 15.67 -6.43 1.29
N ASN A 110 15.88 -6.94 0.08
CA ASN A 110 16.36 -8.30 -0.13
C ASN A 110 17.80 -8.50 0.39
N ASP A 111 18.68 -7.52 0.15
CA ASP A 111 20.05 -7.51 0.65
C ASP A 111 20.10 -7.43 2.18
N PHE A 112 19.23 -6.61 2.79
CA PHE A 112 19.06 -6.55 4.24
C PHE A 112 18.61 -7.91 4.79
N GLY A 113 17.58 -8.52 4.21
CA GLY A 113 17.14 -9.87 4.59
C GLY A 113 18.23 -10.93 4.44
N LYS A 114 19.12 -10.82 3.44
CA LYS A 114 20.28 -11.72 3.30
C LYS A 114 21.33 -11.50 4.39
N ARG A 115 21.63 -10.24 4.74
CA ARG A 115 22.59 -9.90 5.81
C ARG A 115 22.09 -10.36 7.17
N PHE A 116 20.82 -10.08 7.49
CA PHE A 116 20.18 -10.54 8.72
C PHE A 116 20.21 -12.08 8.85
N ARG A 117 20.05 -12.81 7.74
CA ARG A 117 20.18 -14.29 7.72
C ARG A 117 21.62 -14.78 7.90
N GLN A 118 22.63 -13.99 7.53
CA GLN A 118 24.04 -14.34 7.75
C GLN A 118 24.49 -14.05 9.19
N GLU A 119 24.00 -12.97 9.79
CA GLU A 119 24.31 -12.59 11.16
C GLU A 119 23.71 -13.55 12.19
N THR A 120 22.45 -13.98 11.98
CA THR A 120 21.79 -14.98 12.86
C THR A 120 22.39 -16.38 12.77
N ARG A 121 23.10 -16.73 11.68
CA ARG A 121 23.83 -18.01 11.53
C ARG A 121 25.19 -18.03 12.23
N LYS A 122 25.78 -16.88 12.57
CA LYS A 122 27.10 -16.79 13.23
C LYS A 122 27.04 -16.74 14.76
N GLY A 123 25.88 -16.49 15.35
CA GLY A 123 25.70 -16.39 16.81
C GLY A 123 25.09 -17.62 17.49
N GLY A 124 24.97 -18.76 16.79
CA GLY A 124 24.31 -19.97 17.28
C GLY A 124 25.23 -21.10 17.76
N ASP A 125 26.56 -20.89 17.74
CA ASP A 125 27.56 -21.77 18.34
C ASP A 125 28.17 -21.05 19.54
N GLY A 126 27.54 -21.18 20.71
CA GLY A 126 27.96 -20.58 21.98
C GLY A 126 27.08 -21.07 23.12
#